data_AF-A0A9X4MPH0-F1
#
_entry.id   AF-A0A9X4MPH0-F1
#
_cell.length_a   1.000
_cell.length_b   1.000
_cell.length_c   1.000
_cell.angle_alpha   90.00
_cell.angle_beta   90.00
_cell.angle_gamma   90.00
#
_symmetry.space_group_name_H-M   'P 1'
#
loop_
_entity.id
_entity.type
_entity.pdbx_description
1 polymer ?
#
loop_
_entity_poly.entity_id
_entity_poly.type
_entity_poly.pdbx_seq_one_letter_code
_entity_poly.pdbx_strand_id
1 'polypeptide(L)'
;WIDIAWSIVYAILLVIFHSFFSSLFLPDASLEVRSLALSYFIINGSCYWILAILFIIRSFVQGLGKGFIPTLAGFGELIMRAGVAIIGLQLFGFYGVAAANPAAWIGSILVLIPSTIILSRKLKKGETV
;
A
#
# COMPACT_ATOMS: atom_id res chain seq x y z
N TRP A 1 -0.01 -6.86 14.62
CA TRP A 1 0.42 -8.26 14.39
C TRP A 1 -0.62 -9.05 13.63
N ILE A 2 -1.88 -9.05 14.09
CA ILE A 2 -3.00 -9.71 13.39
C ILE A 2 -3.16 -9.19 11.94
N ASP A 3 -3.13 -7.86 11.72
CA ASP A 3 -3.29 -7.30 10.37
C ASP A 3 -2.17 -7.67 9.41
N ILE A 4 -0.93 -7.73 9.92
CA ILE A 4 0.24 -8.13 9.14
C ILE A 4 0.12 -9.61 8.75
N ALA A 5 -0.22 -10.48 9.71
CA ALA A 5 -0.44 -11.89 9.42
C ALA A 5 -1.57 -12.10 8.40
N TRP A 6 -2.69 -11.38 8.56
CA TRP A 6 -3.81 -11.44 7.62
C TRP A 6 -3.43 -10.96 6.22
N SER A 7 -2.62 -9.90 6.12
CA SER A 7 -2.14 -9.40 4.83
C SER A 7 -1.27 -10.41 4.07
N ILE A 8 -0.43 -11.18 4.80
CA ILE A 8 0.41 -12.23 4.22
C ILE A 8 -0.45 -13.41 3.77
N VAL A 9 -1.41 -13.84 4.59
CA VAL A 9 -2.37 -14.90 4.23
C VAL A 9 -3.16 -14.50 2.98
N TYR A 10 -3.65 -13.26 2.93
CA TYR A 10 -4.39 -12.74 1.78
C TYR A 10 -3.52 -12.67 0.51
N ALA A 11 -2.26 -12.27 0.62
CA ALA A 11 -1.31 -12.30 -0.50
C ALA A 11 -1.14 -13.72 -1.06
N ILE A 12 -0.98 -14.72 -0.19
CA ILE A 12 -0.86 -16.13 -0.58
C ILE A 12 -2.14 -16.60 -1.29
N LEU A 13 -3.31 -16.28 -0.73
CA LEU A 13 -4.60 -16.63 -1.33
C LEU A 13 -4.77 -16.02 -2.72
N LEU A 14 -4.42 -14.75 -2.91
CA LEU A 14 -4.50 -14.10 -4.22
C LEU A 14 -3.58 -14.73 -5.25
N VAL A 15 -2.37 -15.17 -4.85
CA VAL A 15 -1.43 -15.83 -5.76
C VAL A 15 -1.93 -17.23 -6.12
N ILE A 16 -2.46 -18.02 -5.17
CA ILE A 16 -2.97 -19.37 -5.43
C ILE A 16 -4.25 -19.33 -6.28
N PHE A 17 -5.20 -18.46 -5.94
CA PHE A 17 -6.50 -18.38 -6.59
C PHE A 17 -6.56 -17.28 -7.67
N HIS A 18 -5.41 -16.84 -8.17
CA HIS A 18 -5.33 -15.72 -9.12
C HIS A 18 -6.19 -15.93 -10.36
N SER A 19 -6.31 -17.17 -10.85
CA SER A 19 -7.09 -17.47 -12.05
C SER A 19 -8.59 -17.34 -11.82
N PHE A 20 -9.08 -17.65 -10.62
CA PHE A 20 -10.48 -17.46 -10.24
C PHE A 20 -10.81 -15.97 -10.05
N PHE A 21 -9.94 -15.25 -9.35
CA PHE A 21 -10.16 -13.81 -9.13
C PHE A 21 -10.05 -13.00 -10.41
N SER A 22 -9.09 -13.33 -11.30
CA SER A 22 -8.97 -12.66 -12.60
C SER A 22 -10.12 -13.00 -13.55
N SER A 23 -10.64 -14.23 -13.55
CA SER A 23 -11.76 -14.61 -14.42
C SER A 23 -13.09 -13.97 -14.03
N LEU A 24 -13.26 -13.55 -12.77
CA LEU A 24 -14.45 -12.81 -12.33
C LEU A 24 -14.61 -11.47 -13.06
N PHE A 25 -13.49 -10.80 -13.36
CA PHE A 25 -13.47 -9.51 -14.07
C PHE A 25 -13.20 -9.67 -15.56
N LEU A 26 -12.51 -10.74 -15.96
CA LEU A 26 -12.06 -10.97 -17.33
C LEU A 26 -12.31 -12.44 -17.74
N PRO A 27 -13.58 -12.80 -18.04
CA PRO A 27 -13.95 -14.17 -18.35
C PRO A 27 -13.17 -14.74 -19.55
N ASP A 28 -13.08 -13.94 -20.61
CA ASP A 28 -12.48 -14.29 -21.91
C ASP A 28 -11.11 -13.60 -22.15
N ALA A 29 -10.37 -13.28 -21.07
CA ALA A 29 -9.05 -12.68 -21.23
C ALA A 29 -8.07 -13.61 -21.95
N SER A 30 -7.26 -13.02 -22.83
CA SER A 30 -6.11 -13.71 -23.43
C SER A 30 -5.15 -14.20 -22.35
N LEU A 31 -4.33 -15.21 -22.70
CA LEU A 31 -3.32 -15.77 -21.79
C LEU A 31 -2.35 -14.69 -21.28
N GLU A 32 -2.06 -13.71 -22.12
CA GLU A 32 -1.20 -12.57 -21.82
C GLU A 32 -1.83 -11.61 -20.80
N VAL A 33 -3.14 -11.34 -20.90
CA VAL A 33 -3.82 -10.49 -19.91
C VAL A 33 -3.89 -11.21 -18.55
N ARG A 34 -4.09 -12.52 -18.54
CA ARG A 34 -4.06 -13.31 -17.29
C ARG A 34 -2.68 -13.36 -16.64
N SER A 35 -1.60 -13.41 -17.43
CA SER A 35 -0.23 -13.38 -16.88
C SER A 35 0.07 -12.01 -16.26
N LEU A 36 -0.35 -10.91 -16.89
CA LEU A 36 -0.25 -9.57 -16.31
C LEU A 36 -1.06 -9.42 -15.01
N ALA A 37 -2.27 -9.99 -14.95
CA ALA A 37 -3.06 -10.02 -13.72
C ALA A 37 -2.34 -10.77 -12.59
N LEU A 38 -1.71 -11.91 -12.89
CA LEU A 38 -0.87 -12.63 -11.92
C LEU A 38 0.31 -11.75 -11.45
N SER A 39 1.03 -11.12 -12.38
CA SER A 39 2.13 -10.22 -12.04
C SER A 39 1.68 -9.08 -11.12
N TYR A 40 0.49 -8.52 -11.37
CA TYR A 40 -0.10 -7.50 -10.51
C TYR A 40 -0.35 -8.03 -9.09
N PHE A 41 -0.96 -9.21 -8.95
CA PHE A 41 -1.21 -9.84 -7.66
C PHE A 41 0.08 -10.15 -6.90
N ILE A 42 1.14 -10.60 -7.59
CA ILE A 42 2.44 -10.85 -6.96
C ILE A 42 3.04 -9.54 -6.44
N ILE A 43 3.11 -8.50 -7.29
CA ILE A 43 3.73 -7.22 -6.93
C ILE A 43 2.96 -6.53 -5.81
N ASN A 44 1.63 -6.43 -5.92
CA ASN A 44 0.82 -5.72 -4.92
C ASN A 44 0.60 -6.57 -3.68
N GLY A 45 0.24 -7.84 -3.87
CA GLY A 45 -0.04 -8.78 -2.77
C GLY A 45 1.17 -8.94 -1.85
N SER A 46 2.37 -9.13 -2.41
CA SER A 46 3.60 -9.22 -1.59
C SER A 46 3.91 -7.96 -0.79
N CYS A 47 3.30 -6.82 -1.12
CA CYS A 47 3.46 -5.55 -0.43
C CYS A 47 2.25 -5.17 0.45
N TYR A 48 1.23 -6.01 0.58
CA TYR A 48 0.05 -5.68 1.41
C TYR A 48 0.36 -5.55 2.91
N TRP A 49 1.43 -6.17 3.40
CA TRP A 49 1.89 -5.93 4.77
C TRP A 49 2.36 -4.49 4.99
N ILE A 50 2.93 -3.84 3.95
CA ILE A 50 3.29 -2.42 3.98
C ILE A 50 2.01 -1.58 4.07
N LEU A 51 1.02 -1.91 3.24
CA LEU A 51 -0.28 -1.25 3.27
C LEU A 51 -0.96 -1.40 4.64
N ALA A 52 -0.89 -2.57 5.28
CA ALA A 52 -1.41 -2.80 6.63
C ALA A 52 -0.73 -1.89 7.66
N ILE A 53 0.60 -1.77 7.63
CA ILE A 53 1.35 -0.85 8.51
C ILE A 53 0.91 0.60 8.31
N LEU A 54 0.75 1.02 7.05
CA LEU A 54 0.30 2.36 6.70
C LEU A 54 -1.08 2.66 7.32
N PHE A 55 -2.03 1.72 7.22
CA PHE A 55 -3.35 1.87 7.84
C PHE A 55 -3.27 1.95 9.36
N ILE A 56 -2.49 1.08 10.02
CA ILE A 56 -2.31 1.12 11.48
C ILE A 56 -1.76 2.49 11.93
N ILE A 57 -0.72 2.99 11.26
CA ILE A 57 -0.10 4.27 11.58
C ILE A 57 -1.09 5.42 11.37
N ARG A 58 -1.82 5.42 10.26
CA ARG A 58 -2.84 6.43 9.96
C ARG A 58 -3.94 6.44 11.02
N SER A 59 -4.49 5.27 11.36
CA SER A 59 -5.51 5.15 12.41
C SER A 59 -4.99 5.57 13.78
N PHE A 60 -3.74 5.27 14.12
CA PHE A 60 -3.12 5.73 15.37
C PHE A 60 -3.02 7.26 15.44
N VAL A 61 -2.49 7.91 14.39
CA VAL A 61 -2.36 9.38 14.36
C VAL A 61 -3.73 10.07 14.34
N GLN A 62 -4.71 9.52 13.61
CA GLN A 62 -6.08 10.04 13.58
C GLN A 62 -6.79 9.85 14.93
N GLY A 63 -6.60 8.70 15.59
CA GLY A 63 -7.16 8.42 16.91
C GLY A 63 -6.64 9.33 18.02
N LEU A 64 -5.50 9.99 17.78
CA LEU A 64 -4.90 10.99 18.67
C LEU A 64 -5.31 12.44 18.32
N GLY A 65 -6.31 12.62 17.46
CA GLY A 65 -6.86 13.94 17.10
C GLY A 65 -6.03 14.70 16.06
N LYS A 66 -4.96 14.13 15.52
CA LYS A 66 -4.08 14.76 14.51
C LYS A 66 -4.49 14.39 13.08
N GLY A 67 -5.77 14.51 12.74
CA GLY A 67 -6.31 14.10 11.43
C GLY A 67 -5.69 14.79 10.20
N PHE A 68 -5.11 15.98 10.37
CA PHE A 68 -4.46 16.70 9.27
C PHE A 68 -3.16 16.04 8.77
N ILE A 69 -2.36 15.45 9.67
CA ILE A 69 -1.06 14.85 9.31
C ILE A 69 -1.26 13.68 8.32
N PRO A 70 -2.18 12.73 8.56
CA PRO A 70 -2.41 11.63 7.64
C PRO A 70 -3.07 12.02 6.34
N THR A 71 -3.81 13.14 6.31
CA THR A 71 -4.33 13.73 5.08
C THR A 71 -3.19 14.23 4.20
N LEU A 72 -2.23 14.97 4.77
CA LEU A 72 -1.06 15.43 4.02
C LEU A 72 -0.20 14.26 3.50
N ALA A 73 -0.01 13.23 4.32
CA ALA A 73 0.66 12.01 3.88
C ALA A 73 -0.11 11.27 2.77
N GLY A 74 -1.44 11.36 2.76
CA GLY A 74 -2.29 10.84 1.67
C GLY A 74 -2.13 11.62 0.37
N PHE A 75 -1.99 12.95 0.43
CA PHE A 75 -1.63 13.75 -0.75
C PHE A 75 -0.26 13.36 -1.32
N GLY A 76 0.75 13.21 -0.45
CA GLY A 76 2.08 12.77 -0.85
C GLY A 76 2.06 11.36 -1.47
N GLU A 77 1.26 10.44 -0.90
CA GLU A 77 1.04 9.11 -1.44
C GLU A 77 0.48 9.18 -2.88
N LEU A 78 -0.51 10.03 -3.14
CA LEU A 78 -1.11 10.16 -4.46
C LEU A 78 -0.13 10.72 -5.49
N ILE A 79 0.63 11.76 -5.11
CA ILE A 79 1.67 12.35 -5.97
C ILE A 79 2.73 11.32 -6.31
N MET A 80 3.20 10.57 -5.31
CA MET A 80 4.20 9.53 -5.52
C MET A 80 3.66 8.41 -6.39
N ARG A 81 2.40 7.99 -6.18
CA ARG A 81 1.73 6.99 -7.01
C ARG A 81 1.67 7.43 -8.47
N ALA A 82 1.23 8.68 -8.72
CA ALA A 82 1.15 9.22 -10.06
C ALA A 82 2.54 9.32 -10.72
N GLY A 83 3.53 9.86 -10.00
CA GLY A 83 4.89 9.99 -10.50
C GLY A 83 5.53 8.65 -10.85
N VAL A 84 5.45 7.66 -9.96
CA VAL A 84 5.99 6.32 -10.19
C VAL A 84 5.21 5.59 -11.28
N ALA A 85 3.89 5.77 -11.39
CA ALA A 85 3.12 5.17 -12.48
C ALA A 85 3.53 5.75 -13.84
N ILE A 86 3.68 7.07 -13.97
CA ILE A 86 4.04 7.72 -15.23
C ILE A 86 5.46 7.34 -15.66
N ILE A 87 6.43 7.49 -14.74
CA ILE A 87 7.84 7.17 -15.02
C ILE A 87 8.02 5.65 -15.20
N GLY A 88 7.39 4.87 -14.33
CA GLY A 88 7.44 3.41 -14.37
C GLY A 88 6.82 2.82 -15.62
N LEU A 89 5.75 3.42 -16.16
CA LEU A 89 5.18 3.01 -17.44
C LEU A 89 6.19 3.16 -18.57
N GLN A 90 6.94 4.27 -18.61
CA GLN A 90 7.92 4.53 -19.67
C GLN A 90 9.14 3.61 -19.59
N LEU A 91 9.58 3.26 -18.37
CA LEU A 91 10.82 2.49 -18.16
C LEU A 91 10.59 0.98 -18.08
N PHE A 92 9.48 0.54 -17.48
CA PHE A 92 9.22 -0.87 -17.11
C PHE A 92 7.84 -1.37 -17.57
N GLY A 93 7.09 -0.57 -18.33
CA GLY A 93 5.76 -0.93 -18.82
C GLY A 93 4.78 -1.24 -17.68
N PHE A 94 4.00 -2.30 -17.84
CA PHE A 94 2.99 -2.71 -16.87
C PHE A 94 3.57 -2.97 -15.46
N TYR A 95 4.75 -3.56 -15.36
CA TYR A 95 5.37 -3.87 -14.07
C TYR A 95 5.68 -2.60 -13.27
N GLY A 96 6.12 -1.53 -13.95
CA GLY A 96 6.35 -0.23 -13.33
C GLY A 96 5.06 0.40 -12.81
N VAL A 97 3.97 0.31 -13.59
CA VAL A 97 2.64 0.77 -13.14
C VAL A 97 2.15 -0.05 -11.95
N ALA A 98 2.32 -1.38 -11.98
CA ALA A 98 1.92 -2.26 -10.89
C ALA A 98 2.71 -1.97 -9.59
N ALA A 99 3.98 -1.58 -9.69
CA ALA A 99 4.84 -1.21 -8.57
C ALA A 99 4.58 0.19 -8.00
N ALA A 100 3.83 1.04 -8.70
CA ALA A 100 3.51 2.40 -8.24
C ALA A 100 2.72 2.42 -6.93
N ASN A 101 1.86 1.41 -6.71
CA ASN A 101 1.10 1.23 -5.49
C ASN A 101 2.01 0.95 -4.27
N PRO A 102 2.85 -0.11 -4.27
CA PRO A 102 3.86 -0.32 -3.24
C PRO A 102 4.76 0.89 -2.98
N ALA A 103 5.23 1.55 -4.04
CA ALA A 103 6.10 2.72 -3.91
C ALA A 103 5.40 3.87 -3.16
N ALA A 104 4.12 4.13 -3.49
CA ALA A 104 3.32 5.13 -2.82
C ALA A 104 3.13 4.81 -1.32
N TRP A 105 2.86 3.55 -0.97
CA TRP A 105 2.70 3.14 0.42
C TRP A 105 3.99 3.36 1.22
N ILE A 106 5.13 2.98 0.65
CA ILE A 106 6.45 3.22 1.26
C ILE A 106 6.69 4.72 1.48
N GLY A 107 6.39 5.54 0.47
CA GLY A 107 6.52 7.00 0.56
C GLY A 107 5.66 7.60 1.67
N SER A 108 4.39 7.17 1.77
CA SER A 108 3.48 7.65 2.82
C SER A 108 3.96 7.26 4.22
N ILE A 109 4.44 6.02 4.39
CA ILE A 109 5.02 5.54 5.66
C ILE A 109 6.21 6.41 6.05
N LEU A 110 7.11 6.72 5.10
CA LEU A 110 8.27 7.56 5.37
C LEU A 110 7.89 8.95 5.89
N VAL A 111 6.80 9.53 5.38
CA VAL A 111 6.25 10.81 5.85
C VAL A 111 5.60 10.68 7.24
N LEU A 112 4.96 9.55 7.53
CA LEU A 112 4.22 9.34 8.77
C LEU A 112 5.07 8.89 9.95
N ILE A 113 6.17 8.17 9.73
CA ILE A 113 7.07 7.67 10.78
C ILE A 113 7.59 8.78 11.72
N PRO A 114 8.11 9.92 11.23
CA PRO A 114 8.58 10.99 12.11
C PRO A 114 7.46 11.53 13.00
N SER A 115 6.27 11.71 12.43
CA SER A 115 5.10 12.21 13.13
C SER A 115 4.65 11.25 14.23
N THR A 116 4.61 9.94 13.96
CA THR A 116 4.27 8.93 14.98
C THR A 116 5.31 8.81 16.09
N ILE A 117 6.59 8.93 15.79
CA ILE A 117 7.65 8.90 16.81
C ILE A 117 7.52 10.10 17.75
N ILE A 118 7.35 11.32 17.20
CA ILE A 118 7.17 12.54 18.01
C ILE A 118 5.94 12.39 18.91
N LEU A 119 4.83 11.97 18.33
CA LEU A 119 3.56 11.80 19.02
C LEU A 119 3.63 10.75 20.14
N SER A 120 4.27 9.62 19.87
CA SER A 120 4.49 8.55 20.85
C SER A 120 5.40 9.00 22.00
N ARG A 121 6.39 9.87 21.71
CA ARG A 121 7.27 10.45 22.73
C ARG A 121 6.52 11.45 23.62
N LYS A 122 5.67 12.30 23.05
CA LYS A 122 4.83 13.25 23.81
C LYS A 122 3.89 12.51 24.77
N LEU A 123 3.23 11.47 24.27
CA LEU A 123 2.37 10.59 25.07
C LEU A 123 3.13 9.94 26.23
N LYS A 124 4.33 9.38 25.98
CA LYS A 124 5.17 8.79 27.03
C LYS A 124 5.63 9.80 28.09
N LYS A 125 5.72 11.08 27.73
CA LYS A 125 6.08 12.17 28.64
C LYS A 125 4.89 12.78 29.39
N GLY A 126 3.66 12.33 29.12
CA GLY A 126 2.45 12.92 29.69
C GLY A 126 2.12 14.32 29.15
N GLU A 127 2.71 14.72 28.02
CA GLU A 127 2.43 16.00 27.37
C GLU A 127 1.09 15.91 26.62
N THR A 128 0.28 16.97 26.69
CA THR A 128 -0.97 17.05 25.91
C THR A 128 -0.67 17.03 24.41
N VAL A 129 -1.35 16.13 23.71
CA VAL A 129 -1.09 15.76 22.31
C VAL A 129 -1.46 16.83 21.30
#